data_AF-N9UR83-F1
#
_entry.id   AF-N9UR83-F1
#
_cell.length_a   1.000
_cell.length_b   1.000
_cell.length_c   1.000
_cell.angle_alpha   90.00
_cell.angle_beta   90.00
_cell.angle_gamma   90.00
#
_symmetry.space_group_name_H-M   'P 1'
#
loop_
_entity.id
_entity.type
_entity.pdbx_description
1 polymer ?
#
loop_
_entity_poly.entity_id
_entity_poly.type
_entity_poly.pdbx_seq_one_letter_code
_entity_poly.pdbx_strand_id
1 'polypeptide(L)'
;MIAAAQAFIAQHQAIIGLVVLALMFVGFVMERFPATVVAILGTCTFLFLGILSGKDLFSVFSNSAPVTIGAMFILSGALLRTGTLDAIANRIIARAQRHPKLALAEMFFGVYVASAFLNNTPVVVVMIPIMLKLASALGISAKRLLMPLSFVCILGGTTTLIGTSTNLLVAAVAQDNGLDRFGIFTITPVGLVAGVAGTLALLLIARRFLPDDSPSQIALSQEHRTFLSEVRILNDGNLVGRRVGDVPFVKRANVKLVAMKRGATLRRSNLADDILEPDDRLVLRLELAELLSLRANKNVAIGLTAGHDNADQNDEAIVEAMIAPSHPAIGRRLIEIPFLSSLKVRILGMARFRKTPGPDLPNARVQAIDRVLVTGPADQIEQLYGHPHLYGVGSTSEREFRRNKAPIAIGALVGVILLATFNVMDIGVAAIIGVGLILVTRCIDADEAWDSIDGNVLVLIFAMLAVGLALENSGSVELVVGELTPLLRSVPPWGLVVATYILSVLLTEIVTNNAVAILVTPLAIAVARQLGVDPYPLVIAVMFAASASFATPIGYQTNTLVYAAGNYRFIDFFRAGIPLTLAVGAATCAAITFLV
;
A
#
# COMPACT_ATOMS: atom_id res chain seq x y z
N MET A 1 -26.82 -41.44 -2.06
CA MET A 1 -26.68 -39.97 -2.12
C MET A 1 -25.30 -39.52 -2.61
N ILE A 2 -24.19 -39.97 -2.02
CA ILE A 2 -22.83 -39.55 -2.43
C ILE A 2 -22.53 -39.89 -3.90
N ALA A 3 -22.81 -41.11 -4.35
CA ALA A 3 -22.60 -41.50 -5.75
C ALA A 3 -23.47 -40.73 -6.76
N ALA A 4 -24.71 -40.38 -6.38
CA ALA A 4 -25.60 -39.58 -7.23
C ALA A 4 -25.14 -38.11 -7.32
N ALA A 5 -24.64 -37.55 -6.21
CA ALA A 5 -24.03 -36.22 -6.20
C ALA A 5 -22.74 -36.18 -7.04
N GLN A 6 -21.90 -37.20 -6.94
CA GLN A 6 -20.68 -37.32 -7.77
C GLN A 6 -21.02 -37.45 -9.26
N ALA A 7 -22.04 -38.24 -9.62
CA ALA A 7 -22.50 -38.35 -11.01
C ALA A 7 -23.06 -37.03 -11.54
N PHE A 8 -23.83 -36.29 -10.73
CA PHE A 8 -24.35 -34.98 -11.10
C PHE A 8 -23.22 -33.95 -11.31
N ILE A 9 -22.25 -33.92 -10.38
CA ILE A 9 -21.08 -33.04 -10.49
C ILE A 9 -20.30 -33.38 -11.75
N ALA A 10 -20.01 -34.66 -12.01
CA ALA A 10 -19.29 -35.10 -13.21
C ALA A 10 -19.99 -34.68 -14.50
N GLN A 11 -21.32 -34.66 -14.53
CA GLN A 11 -22.09 -34.25 -15.70
C GLN A 11 -22.11 -32.73 -15.92
N HIS A 12 -21.98 -31.92 -14.86
CA HIS A 12 -22.13 -30.46 -14.90
C HIS A 12 -20.86 -29.70 -14.48
N GLN A 13 -19.68 -30.32 -14.58
CA GLN A 13 -18.43 -29.74 -14.08
C GLN A 13 -18.18 -28.34 -14.65
N ALA A 14 -18.38 -28.13 -15.95
CA ALA A 14 -18.18 -26.83 -16.60
C ALA A 14 -19.08 -25.74 -16.02
N ILE A 15 -20.37 -26.02 -15.83
CA ILE A 15 -21.31 -25.04 -15.29
C ILE A 15 -21.00 -24.75 -13.82
N ILE A 16 -20.68 -25.79 -13.04
CA ILE A 16 -20.30 -25.66 -11.63
C ILE A 16 -19.03 -24.82 -11.50
N GLY A 17 -18.03 -25.06 -12.35
CA GLY A 17 -16.80 -24.27 -12.36
C GLY A 17 -17.04 -22.80 -12.66
N LEU A 18 -17.91 -22.49 -13.63
CA LEU A 18 -18.33 -21.11 -13.91
C LEU A 18 -19.11 -20.47 -12.78
N VAL A 19 -19.98 -21.21 -12.08
CA VAL A 19 -20.70 -20.70 -10.91
C VAL A 19 -19.72 -20.40 -9.77
N VAL A 20 -18.75 -21.28 -9.50
CA VAL A 20 -17.71 -21.04 -8.49
C VAL A 20 -16.89 -19.80 -8.87
N LEU A 21 -16.49 -19.67 -10.14
CA LEU A 21 -15.78 -18.50 -10.64
C LEU A 21 -16.60 -17.21 -10.48
N ALA A 22 -17.89 -17.24 -10.79
CA ALA A 22 -18.80 -16.11 -10.62
C ALA A 22 -18.97 -15.72 -9.15
N LEU A 23 -19.06 -16.70 -8.24
CA LEU A 23 -19.12 -16.46 -6.80
C LEU A 23 -17.81 -15.87 -6.27
N MET A 24 -16.66 -16.35 -6.76
CA MET A 24 -15.37 -15.75 -6.46
C MET A 24 -15.30 -14.30 -6.96
N PHE A 25 -15.81 -14.02 -8.16
CA PHE A 25 -15.89 -12.66 -8.70
C PHE A 25 -16.72 -11.74 -7.80
N VAL A 26 -17.91 -12.19 -7.39
CA VAL A 26 -18.73 -11.47 -6.41
C VAL A 26 -17.96 -11.26 -5.11
N GLY A 27 -17.23 -12.27 -4.63
CA GLY A 27 -16.38 -12.17 -3.45
C GLY A 27 -15.28 -11.11 -3.58
N PHE A 28 -14.61 -11.05 -4.74
CA PHE A 28 -13.58 -10.05 -5.03
C PHE A 28 -14.17 -8.64 -5.11
N VAL A 29 -15.33 -8.47 -5.75
CA VAL A 29 -16.03 -7.17 -5.88
C VAL A 29 -16.56 -6.68 -4.53
N MET A 30 -17.05 -7.57 -3.67
CA MET A 30 -17.58 -7.19 -2.36
C MET A 30 -16.51 -6.75 -1.37
N GLU A 31 -15.24 -7.11 -1.60
CA GLU A 31 -14.07 -6.80 -0.75
C GLU A 31 -14.25 -7.09 0.76
N ARG A 32 -15.21 -7.94 1.13
CA ARG A 32 -15.45 -8.30 2.54
C ARG A 32 -14.30 -9.12 3.12
N PHE A 33 -13.62 -9.87 2.26
CA PHE A 33 -12.42 -10.64 2.58
C PHE A 33 -11.30 -10.27 1.61
N PRO A 34 -10.02 -10.40 2.01
CA PRO A 34 -8.89 -10.23 1.10
C PRO A 34 -8.99 -11.19 -0.10
N ALA A 35 -8.52 -10.76 -1.27
CA ALA A 35 -8.55 -11.57 -2.50
C ALA A 35 -7.90 -12.95 -2.31
N THR A 36 -6.79 -13.01 -1.56
CA THR A 36 -6.12 -14.28 -1.21
C THR A 36 -7.06 -15.27 -0.51
N VAL A 37 -7.93 -14.79 0.39
CA VAL A 37 -8.90 -15.64 1.10
C VAL A 37 -9.97 -16.14 0.15
N VAL A 38 -10.52 -15.28 -0.70
CA VAL A 38 -11.52 -15.66 -1.70
C VAL A 38 -10.95 -16.69 -2.69
N ALA A 39 -9.70 -16.50 -3.12
CA ALA A 39 -9.00 -17.44 -3.98
C ALA A 39 -8.81 -18.82 -3.32
N ILE A 40 -8.32 -18.86 -2.07
CA ILE A 40 -8.19 -20.12 -1.32
C ILE A 40 -9.55 -20.81 -1.16
N LEU A 41 -10.60 -20.07 -0.81
CA LEU A 41 -11.95 -20.63 -0.68
C LEU A 41 -12.45 -21.22 -2.00
N GLY A 42 -12.14 -20.56 -3.13
CA GLY A 42 -12.36 -21.09 -4.47
C GLY A 42 -11.63 -22.41 -4.69
N THR A 43 -10.32 -22.46 -4.45
CA THR A 43 -9.50 -23.69 -4.55
C THR A 43 -10.04 -24.80 -3.65
N CYS A 44 -10.38 -24.50 -2.40
CA CYS A 44 -10.99 -25.46 -1.47
C CYS A 44 -12.33 -25.98 -1.99
N THR A 45 -13.13 -25.14 -2.62
CA THR A 45 -14.41 -25.54 -3.22
C THR A 45 -14.18 -26.50 -4.40
N PHE A 46 -13.21 -26.22 -5.28
CA PHE A 46 -12.85 -27.12 -6.38
C PHE A 46 -12.30 -28.46 -5.91
N LEU A 47 -11.49 -28.48 -4.86
CA LEU A 47 -10.99 -29.71 -4.22
C LEU A 47 -12.14 -30.51 -3.60
N PHE A 48 -13.04 -29.84 -2.88
CA PHE A 48 -14.19 -30.48 -2.23
C PHE A 48 -15.15 -31.10 -3.26
N LEU A 49 -15.34 -30.43 -4.40
CA LEU A 49 -16.16 -30.92 -5.51
C LEU A 49 -15.48 -32.02 -6.34
N GLY A 50 -14.19 -32.29 -6.11
CA GLY A 50 -13.41 -33.27 -6.86
C GLY A 50 -13.10 -32.87 -8.30
N ILE A 51 -13.29 -31.59 -8.64
CA ILE A 51 -12.91 -31.01 -9.95
C ILE A 51 -11.40 -30.83 -10.03
N LEU A 52 -10.78 -30.46 -8.89
CA LEU A 52 -9.34 -30.41 -8.74
C LEU A 52 -8.87 -31.62 -7.92
N SER A 53 -7.88 -32.36 -8.41
CA SER A 53 -7.28 -33.46 -7.64
C SER A 53 -6.19 -32.97 -6.70
N GLY A 54 -5.84 -33.76 -5.67
CA GLY A 54 -4.72 -33.42 -4.80
C GLY A 54 -3.37 -33.38 -5.55
N LYS A 55 -3.20 -34.21 -6.60
CA LYS A 55 -1.99 -34.19 -7.43
C LYS A 55 -1.87 -32.88 -8.22
N ASP A 56 -2.99 -32.43 -8.77
CA ASP A 56 -3.09 -31.16 -9.50
C ASP A 56 -2.84 -29.96 -8.59
N LEU A 57 -3.29 -30.02 -7.33
CA LEU A 57 -2.96 -28.99 -6.35
C LEU A 57 -1.45 -28.92 -6.07
N PHE A 58 -0.79 -30.06 -5.87
CA PHE A 58 0.65 -30.07 -5.57
C PHE A 58 1.53 -29.77 -6.78
N SER A 59 1.06 -30.02 -8.01
CA SER A 59 1.80 -29.65 -9.23
C SER A 59 1.95 -28.13 -9.34
N VAL A 60 0.96 -27.37 -8.90
CA VAL A 60 0.99 -25.89 -8.86
C VAL A 60 2.13 -25.35 -7.99
N PHE A 61 2.50 -26.03 -6.90
CA PHE A 61 3.66 -25.65 -6.08
C PHE A 61 5.01 -25.86 -6.77
N SER A 62 5.04 -26.62 -7.87
CA SER A 62 6.25 -26.82 -8.68
C SER A 62 6.45 -25.71 -9.72
N ASN A 63 5.51 -24.77 -9.83
CA ASN A 63 5.65 -23.63 -10.74
C ASN A 63 6.80 -22.71 -10.27
N SER A 64 7.69 -22.35 -11.18
CA SER A 64 8.85 -21.48 -10.91
C SER A 64 8.49 -20.01 -10.71
N ALA A 65 7.38 -19.53 -11.28
CA ALA A 65 7.02 -18.12 -11.28
C ALA A 65 6.75 -17.53 -9.89
N PRO A 66 5.99 -18.16 -8.98
CA PRO A 66 5.86 -17.69 -7.58
C PRO A 66 7.21 -17.58 -6.87
N VAL A 67 8.11 -18.53 -7.11
CA VAL A 67 9.46 -18.53 -6.52
C VAL A 67 10.28 -17.35 -7.04
N THR A 68 10.25 -17.10 -8.35
CA THR A 68 10.88 -15.93 -8.97
C THR A 68 10.36 -14.62 -8.37
N ILE A 69 9.04 -14.50 -8.19
CA ILE A 69 8.40 -13.31 -7.59
C ILE A 69 8.88 -13.10 -6.16
N GLY A 70 8.91 -14.17 -5.35
CA GLY A 70 9.43 -14.12 -3.98
C GLY A 70 10.89 -13.66 -3.92
N ALA A 71 11.74 -14.19 -4.81
CA ALA A 71 13.14 -13.78 -4.89
C ALA A 71 13.30 -12.30 -5.33
N MET A 72 12.47 -11.83 -6.26
CA MET A 72 12.43 -10.43 -6.69
C MET A 72 11.93 -9.48 -5.60
N PHE A 73 11.01 -9.93 -4.73
CA PHE A 73 10.63 -9.17 -3.53
C PHE A 73 11.83 -8.97 -2.59
N ILE A 74 12.62 -10.01 -2.34
CA ILE A 74 13.81 -9.91 -1.50
C ILE A 74 14.87 -8.99 -2.12
N LEU A 75 15.15 -9.13 -3.43
CA LEU A 75 16.08 -8.26 -4.15
C LEU A 75 15.65 -6.79 -4.10
N SER A 76 14.35 -6.53 -4.29
CA SER A 76 13.76 -5.20 -4.14
C SER A 76 13.92 -4.67 -2.71
N GLY A 77 13.64 -5.50 -1.71
CA GLY A 77 13.81 -5.18 -0.29
C GLY A 77 15.24 -4.78 0.05
N ALA A 78 16.22 -5.51 -0.47
CA ALA A 78 17.64 -5.21 -0.26
C ALA A 78 18.03 -3.82 -0.79
N LEU A 79 17.55 -3.43 -1.97
CA LEU A 79 17.82 -2.10 -2.54
C LEU A 79 17.23 -0.95 -1.73
N LEU A 80 16.10 -1.19 -1.09
CA LEU A 80 15.49 -0.23 -0.17
C LEU A 80 16.29 -0.15 1.13
N ARG A 81 16.74 -1.28 1.67
CA ARG A 81 17.57 -1.35 2.89
C ARG A 81 18.96 -0.73 2.71
N THR A 82 19.49 -0.70 1.50
CA THR A 82 20.76 0.00 1.23
C THR A 82 20.62 1.52 1.12
N GLY A 83 19.39 2.06 1.11
CA GLY A 83 19.14 3.51 1.05
C GLY A 83 19.53 4.16 -0.27
N THR A 84 19.58 3.36 -1.34
CA THR A 84 19.99 3.81 -2.68
C THR A 84 19.06 4.90 -3.19
N LEU A 85 17.75 4.71 -3.01
CA LEU A 85 16.73 5.67 -3.43
C LEU A 85 16.82 6.99 -2.64
N ASP A 86 17.00 6.92 -1.31
CA ASP A 86 17.18 8.09 -0.45
C ASP A 86 18.44 8.90 -0.80
N ALA A 87 19.56 8.22 -1.07
CA ALA A 87 20.82 8.88 -1.41
C ALA A 87 20.72 9.66 -2.73
N ILE A 88 20.07 9.09 -3.74
CA ILE A 88 19.85 9.74 -5.04
C ILE A 88 18.90 10.92 -4.88
N ALA A 89 17.78 10.72 -4.17
CA ALA A 89 16.78 11.74 -3.95
C ALA A 89 17.31 12.98 -3.20
N ASN A 90 18.10 12.79 -2.15
CA ASN A 90 18.67 13.91 -1.39
C ASN A 90 19.62 14.78 -2.24
N ARG A 91 20.36 14.17 -3.18
CA ARG A 91 21.20 14.90 -4.14
C ARG A 91 20.36 15.73 -5.11
N ILE A 92 19.22 15.20 -5.55
CA ILE A 92 18.28 15.92 -6.43
C ILE A 92 17.62 17.09 -5.67
N ILE A 93 17.18 16.87 -4.43
CA ILE A 93 16.57 17.91 -3.58
C ILE A 93 17.54 19.08 -3.34
N ALA A 94 18.83 18.81 -3.13
CA ALA A 94 19.83 19.87 -2.96
C ALA A 94 19.94 20.82 -4.18
N ARG A 95 19.58 20.35 -5.37
CA ARG A 95 19.57 21.14 -6.62
C ARG A 95 18.25 21.85 -6.87
N ALA A 96 17.19 21.50 -6.15
CA ALA A 96 15.83 21.99 -6.38
C ALA A 96 15.70 23.51 -6.23
N GLN A 97 16.48 24.13 -5.33
CA GLN A 97 16.48 25.60 -5.14
C GLN A 97 17.09 26.35 -6.33
N ARG A 98 18.06 25.77 -7.05
CA ARG A 98 18.72 26.39 -8.21
C ARG A 98 18.02 26.07 -9.53
N HIS A 99 17.57 24.81 -9.70
CA HIS A 99 16.95 24.33 -10.93
C HIS A 99 15.67 23.53 -10.64
N PRO A 100 14.56 24.20 -10.30
CA PRO A 100 13.34 23.53 -9.82
C PRO A 100 12.71 22.59 -10.87
N LYS A 101 12.66 23.02 -12.14
CA LYS A 101 12.13 22.19 -13.23
C LYS A 101 12.98 20.95 -13.50
N LEU A 102 14.31 21.10 -13.42
CA LEU A 102 15.24 19.99 -13.61
C LEU A 102 15.11 18.98 -12.47
N ALA A 103 15.06 19.44 -11.21
CA ALA A 103 14.91 18.56 -10.06
C ALA A 103 13.61 17.75 -10.09
N LEU A 104 12.50 18.35 -10.55
CA LEU A 104 11.24 17.63 -10.76
C LEU A 104 11.38 16.57 -11.87
N ALA A 105 11.97 16.93 -13.00
CA ALA A 105 12.18 16.00 -14.11
C ALA A 105 13.09 14.83 -13.72
N GLU A 106 14.22 15.11 -13.06
CA GLU A 106 15.16 14.11 -12.54
C GLU A 106 14.46 13.18 -11.53
N MET A 107 13.64 13.73 -10.63
CA MET A 107 12.93 12.94 -9.63
C MET A 107 11.91 12.00 -10.27
N PHE A 108 11.02 12.50 -11.13
CA PHE A 108 10.02 11.64 -11.78
C PHE A 108 10.64 10.64 -12.74
N PHE A 109 11.68 11.03 -13.48
CA PHE A 109 12.43 10.10 -14.31
C PHE A 109 13.10 9.01 -13.47
N GLY A 110 13.71 9.38 -12.33
CA GLY A 110 14.29 8.43 -11.38
C GLY A 110 13.26 7.45 -10.83
N VAL A 111 12.06 7.92 -10.46
CA VAL A 111 10.95 7.06 -10.04
C VAL A 111 10.51 6.11 -11.16
N TYR A 112 10.34 6.62 -12.38
CA TYR A 112 9.94 5.80 -13.53
C TYR A 112 10.91 4.63 -13.75
N VAL A 113 12.21 4.94 -13.79
CA VAL A 113 13.27 3.94 -13.97
C VAL A 113 13.36 2.99 -12.78
N ALA A 114 13.30 3.50 -11.55
CA ALA A 114 13.33 2.66 -10.35
C ALA A 114 12.16 1.67 -10.35
N SER A 115 10.95 2.14 -10.65
CA SER A 115 9.74 1.32 -10.70
C SER A 115 9.77 0.29 -11.83
N ALA A 116 10.51 0.54 -12.90
CA ALA A 116 10.68 -0.43 -13.97
C ALA A 116 11.42 -1.70 -13.52
N PHE A 117 12.09 -1.69 -12.36
CA PHE A 117 12.84 -2.84 -11.85
C PHE A 117 12.53 -3.19 -10.38
N LEU A 118 11.70 -2.39 -9.73
CA LEU A 118 11.31 -2.53 -8.34
C LEU A 118 9.80 -2.53 -8.24
N ASN A 119 9.27 -3.31 -7.30
CA ASN A 119 7.84 -3.31 -7.01
C ASN A 119 7.35 -1.90 -6.63
N ASN A 120 6.16 -1.55 -7.13
CA ASN A 120 5.58 -0.20 -7.00
C ASN A 120 5.34 0.22 -5.54
N THR A 121 4.80 -0.67 -4.70
CA THR A 121 4.38 -0.32 -3.32
C THR A 121 5.54 0.18 -2.45
N PRO A 122 6.66 -0.56 -2.33
CA PRO A 122 7.78 -0.07 -1.53
C PRO A 122 8.44 1.19 -2.08
N VAL A 123 8.51 1.35 -3.41
CA VAL A 123 9.02 2.58 -4.05
C VAL A 123 8.18 3.77 -3.63
N VAL A 124 6.85 3.70 -3.74
CA VAL A 124 5.96 4.80 -3.35
C VAL A 124 6.06 5.12 -1.86
N VAL A 125 6.17 4.12 -0.99
CA VAL A 125 6.34 4.34 0.46
C VAL A 125 7.59 5.15 0.77
N VAL A 126 8.73 4.83 0.15
CA VAL A 126 9.98 5.58 0.33
C VAL A 126 9.92 6.95 -0.35
N MET A 127 9.24 7.05 -1.50
CA MET A 127 9.15 8.31 -2.25
C MET A 127 8.18 9.32 -1.65
N ILE A 128 7.12 8.93 -0.93
CA ILE A 128 6.19 9.86 -0.28
C ILE A 128 6.92 10.90 0.60
N PRO A 129 7.72 10.51 1.61
CA PRO A 129 8.42 11.49 2.46
C PRO A 129 9.41 12.35 1.66
N ILE A 130 10.03 11.78 0.62
CA ILE A 130 10.96 12.48 -0.27
C ILE A 130 10.23 13.54 -1.11
N MET A 131 9.06 13.20 -1.65
CA MET A 131 8.19 14.13 -2.39
C MET A 131 7.67 15.24 -1.49
N LEU A 132 7.37 14.95 -0.22
CA LEU A 132 7.00 15.97 0.76
C LEU A 132 8.16 16.94 1.03
N LYS A 133 9.39 16.44 1.20
CA LYS A 133 10.60 17.27 1.32
C LYS A 133 10.83 18.12 0.07
N LEU A 134 10.68 17.53 -1.12
CA LEU A 134 10.83 18.24 -2.40
C LEU A 134 9.77 19.33 -2.58
N ALA A 135 8.50 19.04 -2.25
CA ALA A 135 7.41 20.03 -2.27
C ALA A 135 7.72 21.21 -1.35
N SER A 136 8.24 20.94 -0.14
CA SER A 136 8.67 21.97 0.81
C SER A 136 9.84 22.79 0.28
N ALA A 137 10.85 22.16 -0.33
CA ALA A 137 12.02 22.85 -0.89
C ALA A 137 11.66 23.74 -2.09
N LEU A 138 10.63 23.37 -2.85
CA LEU A 138 10.14 24.09 -4.01
C LEU A 138 9.04 25.12 -3.68
N GLY A 139 8.50 25.10 -2.46
CA GLY A 139 7.37 25.94 -2.07
C GLY A 139 6.09 25.64 -2.86
N ILE A 140 5.83 24.38 -3.22
CA ILE A 140 4.63 23.95 -3.95
C ILE A 140 3.79 22.97 -3.12
N SER A 141 2.52 22.80 -3.50
CA SER A 141 1.64 21.82 -2.86
C SER A 141 2.15 20.38 -3.03
N ALA A 142 2.21 19.59 -1.96
CA ALA A 142 2.50 18.16 -2.02
C ALA A 142 1.51 17.40 -2.93
N LYS A 143 0.26 17.88 -3.01
CA LYS A 143 -0.76 17.33 -3.90
C LYS A 143 -0.41 17.42 -5.39
N ARG A 144 0.51 18.31 -5.77
CA ARG A 144 1.02 18.37 -7.15
C ARG A 144 2.11 17.35 -7.44
N LEU A 145 2.66 16.69 -6.42
CA LEU A 145 3.74 15.71 -6.58
C LEU A 145 3.30 14.28 -6.27
N LEU A 146 2.45 14.07 -5.26
CA LEU A 146 2.12 12.73 -4.78
C LEU A 146 1.26 11.91 -5.78
N MET A 147 0.23 12.50 -6.39
CA MET A 147 -0.58 11.83 -7.43
C MET A 147 0.26 11.50 -8.67
N PRO A 148 1.05 12.45 -9.23
CA PRO A 148 2.02 12.12 -10.27
C PRO A 148 3.03 11.05 -9.88
N LEU A 149 3.48 11.01 -8.63
CA LEU A 149 4.38 9.96 -8.13
C LEU A 149 3.75 8.58 -8.34
N SER A 150 2.49 8.39 -7.92
CA SER A 150 1.82 7.09 -8.10
C SER A 150 1.67 6.73 -9.58
N PHE A 151 1.23 7.68 -10.41
CA PHE A 151 0.99 7.42 -11.84
C PHE A 151 2.29 7.10 -12.59
N VAL A 152 3.36 7.84 -12.32
CA VAL A 152 4.69 7.58 -12.90
C VAL A 152 5.25 6.24 -12.42
N CYS A 153 5.02 5.88 -11.15
CA CYS A 153 5.39 4.58 -10.61
C CYS A 153 4.63 3.45 -11.34
N ILE A 154 3.31 3.57 -11.54
CA ILE A 154 2.52 2.59 -12.30
C ILE A 154 3.05 2.47 -13.74
N LEU A 155 3.26 3.58 -14.45
CA LEU A 155 3.77 3.58 -15.83
C LEU A 155 5.17 2.93 -15.91
N GLY A 156 6.07 3.30 -14.98
CA GLY A 156 7.40 2.69 -14.87
C GLY A 156 7.31 1.19 -14.63
N GLY A 157 6.50 0.75 -13.66
CA GLY A 157 6.28 -0.65 -13.32
C GLY A 157 5.74 -1.49 -14.48
N THR A 158 4.94 -0.90 -15.38
CA THR A 158 4.46 -1.58 -16.58
C THR A 158 5.50 -1.72 -17.71
N THR A 159 6.68 -1.09 -17.58
CA THR A 159 7.70 -1.08 -18.64
C THR A 159 8.47 -2.40 -18.76
N THR A 160 8.62 -3.15 -17.67
CA THR A 160 9.27 -4.46 -17.71
C THR A 160 8.41 -5.51 -17.04
N LEU A 161 8.73 -6.78 -17.30
CA LEU A 161 8.01 -7.88 -16.68
C LEU A 161 8.13 -7.87 -15.15
N ILE A 162 9.28 -7.45 -14.60
CA ILE A 162 9.54 -7.47 -13.15
C ILE A 162 9.11 -6.20 -12.41
N GLY A 163 8.77 -5.12 -13.12
CA GLY A 163 8.42 -3.84 -12.50
C GLY A 163 7.15 -3.89 -11.66
N THR A 164 6.22 -4.81 -11.95
CA THR A 164 5.01 -4.99 -11.15
C THR A 164 4.64 -6.46 -10.98
N SER A 165 4.16 -6.81 -9.79
CA SER A 165 3.66 -8.15 -9.46
C SER A 165 2.54 -8.61 -10.39
N THR A 166 1.72 -7.69 -10.90
CA THR A 166 0.65 -7.98 -11.87
C THR A 166 1.19 -8.59 -13.17
N ASN A 167 2.30 -8.05 -13.70
CA ASN A 167 2.92 -8.54 -14.94
C ASN A 167 3.48 -9.95 -14.75
N LEU A 168 4.16 -10.19 -13.62
CA LEU A 168 4.68 -11.50 -13.28
C LEU A 168 3.57 -12.54 -13.11
N LEU A 169 2.44 -12.12 -12.51
CA LEU A 169 1.27 -12.97 -12.33
C LEU A 169 0.61 -13.32 -13.67
N VAL A 170 0.40 -12.36 -14.57
CA VAL A 170 -0.12 -12.63 -15.92
C VAL A 170 0.82 -13.55 -16.69
N ALA A 171 2.13 -13.34 -16.62
CA ALA A 171 3.11 -14.21 -17.28
C ALA A 171 3.11 -15.62 -16.71
N ALA A 172 2.99 -15.78 -15.39
CA ALA A 172 2.87 -17.09 -14.75
C ALA A 172 1.64 -17.85 -15.25
N VAL A 173 0.48 -17.18 -15.26
CA VAL A 173 -0.78 -17.76 -15.72
C VAL A 173 -0.70 -18.10 -17.22
N ALA A 174 -0.09 -17.23 -18.03
CA ALA A 174 0.09 -17.47 -19.46
C ALA A 174 0.98 -18.68 -19.74
N GLN A 175 2.09 -18.81 -19.00
CA GLN A 175 2.98 -19.96 -19.11
C GLN A 175 2.29 -21.27 -18.76
N ASP A 176 1.48 -21.29 -17.70
CA ASP A 176 0.71 -22.49 -17.32
C ASP A 176 -0.37 -22.84 -18.33
N ASN A 177 -0.88 -21.85 -19.05
CA ASN A 177 -1.78 -22.05 -20.19
C ASN A 177 -1.01 -22.41 -21.47
N GLY A 178 0.29 -22.73 -21.41
CA GLY A 178 1.07 -23.24 -22.54
C GLY A 178 1.65 -22.18 -23.48
N LEU A 179 1.73 -20.91 -23.07
CA LEU A 179 2.51 -19.90 -23.80
C LEU A 179 3.99 -19.99 -23.43
N ASP A 180 4.85 -19.53 -24.34
CA ASP A 180 6.27 -19.39 -24.08
C ASP A 180 6.55 -18.40 -22.94
N ARG A 181 7.70 -18.58 -22.27
CA ARG A 181 8.12 -17.71 -21.18
C ARG A 181 8.33 -16.28 -21.70
N PHE A 182 7.71 -15.32 -21.02
CA PHE A 182 7.96 -13.90 -21.26
C PHE A 182 9.37 -13.53 -20.80
N GLY A 183 10.14 -12.93 -21.69
CA GLY A 183 11.40 -12.29 -21.33
C GLY A 183 11.18 -11.00 -20.54
N ILE A 184 12.19 -10.54 -19.82
CA ILE A 184 12.13 -9.31 -19.00
C ILE A 184 11.69 -8.10 -19.84
N PHE A 185 12.25 -7.99 -21.05
CA PHE A 185 12.06 -6.84 -21.93
C PHE A 185 11.03 -7.08 -23.04
N THR A 186 10.30 -8.20 -23.02
CA THR A 186 9.38 -8.52 -24.12
C THR A 186 8.23 -7.52 -24.22
N ILE A 187 7.75 -7.01 -23.09
CA ILE A 187 6.69 -5.98 -23.05
C ILE A 187 7.23 -4.55 -23.11
N THR A 188 8.55 -4.36 -23.11
CA THR A 188 9.18 -3.03 -23.01
C THR A 188 8.90 -2.09 -24.17
N PRO A 189 8.85 -2.53 -25.45
CA PRO A 189 8.48 -1.63 -26.54
C PRO A 189 7.09 -1.00 -26.31
N VAL A 190 6.10 -1.82 -25.93
CA VAL A 190 4.75 -1.35 -25.58
C VAL A 190 4.78 -0.47 -24.34
N GLY A 191 5.55 -0.87 -23.32
CA GLY A 191 5.67 -0.14 -22.07
C GLY A 191 6.31 1.23 -22.20
N LEU A 192 7.29 1.38 -23.09
CA LEU A 192 7.89 2.68 -23.40
C LEU A 192 6.89 3.60 -24.12
N VAL A 193 6.10 3.08 -25.07
CA VAL A 193 5.06 3.87 -25.73
C VAL A 193 3.99 4.31 -24.73
N ALA A 194 3.51 3.39 -23.88
CA ALA A 194 2.55 3.67 -22.82
C ALA A 194 3.12 4.69 -21.80
N GLY A 195 4.37 4.53 -21.40
CA GLY A 195 5.06 5.42 -20.46
C GLY A 195 5.28 6.83 -21.00
N VAL A 196 5.71 6.95 -22.27
CA VAL A 196 5.84 8.25 -22.94
C VAL A 196 4.47 8.91 -23.09
N ALA A 197 3.47 8.19 -23.59
CA ALA A 197 2.11 8.71 -23.76
C ALA A 197 1.50 9.13 -22.41
N GLY A 198 1.64 8.30 -21.38
CA GLY A 198 1.17 8.58 -20.02
C GLY A 198 1.88 9.77 -19.39
N THR A 199 3.20 9.88 -19.55
CA THR A 199 3.97 11.03 -19.04
C THR A 199 3.57 12.33 -19.74
N LEU A 200 3.41 12.31 -21.07
CA LEU A 200 2.95 13.47 -21.84
C LEU A 200 1.52 13.87 -21.45
N ALA A 201 0.60 12.90 -21.35
CA ALA A 201 -0.76 13.13 -20.90
C ALA A 201 -0.77 13.71 -19.48
N LEU A 202 0.04 13.17 -18.57
CA LEU A 202 0.18 13.66 -17.21
C LEU A 202 0.67 15.11 -17.19
N LEU A 203 1.65 15.49 -18.01
CA LEU A 203 2.14 16.88 -18.11
C LEU A 203 1.05 17.85 -18.62
N LEU A 204 0.20 17.39 -19.55
CA LEU A 204 -0.92 18.17 -20.08
C LEU A 204 -2.05 18.32 -19.04
N ILE A 205 -2.38 17.24 -18.34
CA ILE A 205 -3.45 17.16 -17.33
C ILE A 205 -3.03 17.88 -16.03
N ALA A 206 -1.76 17.80 -15.65
CA ALA A 206 -1.20 18.31 -14.41
C ALA A 206 -1.48 19.81 -14.19
N ARG A 207 -1.45 20.60 -15.26
CA ARG A 207 -1.72 22.04 -15.20
C ARG A 207 -3.17 22.39 -14.90
N ARG A 208 -4.12 21.52 -15.25
CA ARG A 208 -5.57 21.82 -15.22
C ARG A 208 -6.33 21.06 -14.14
N PHE A 209 -5.89 19.85 -13.80
CA PHE A 209 -6.68 18.93 -12.98
C PHE A 209 -6.04 18.56 -11.64
N LEU A 210 -4.75 18.85 -11.42
CA LEU A 210 -4.13 18.60 -10.11
C LEU A 210 -4.57 19.68 -9.11
N PRO A 211 -5.11 19.28 -7.93
CA PRO A 211 -5.50 20.24 -6.90
C PRO A 211 -4.29 21.00 -6.38
N ASP A 212 -4.44 22.33 -6.28
CA ASP A 212 -3.46 23.25 -5.73
C ASP A 212 -4.01 23.82 -4.42
N ASP A 213 -3.66 23.19 -3.30
CA ASP A 213 -3.81 23.83 -2.01
C ASP A 213 -2.56 24.68 -1.74
N SER A 214 -2.72 25.82 -1.08
CA SER A 214 -1.61 26.73 -0.77
C SER A 214 -0.43 25.98 -0.11
N PRO A 215 0.84 26.28 -0.48
CA PRO A 215 2.06 25.54 -0.07
C PRO A 215 2.27 25.36 1.43
N SER A 216 1.44 25.98 2.25
CA SER A 216 1.64 26.25 3.67
C SER A 216 0.87 25.33 4.62
N GLN A 217 -0.04 24.45 4.18
CA GLN A 217 -0.89 23.72 5.15
C GLN A 217 -0.35 22.37 5.63
N ILE A 218 0.62 21.75 4.94
CA ILE A 218 1.18 20.45 5.33
C ILE A 218 2.54 20.61 6.03
N ALA A 219 3.42 21.49 5.53
CA ALA A 219 4.72 21.74 6.14
C ALA A 219 4.63 22.54 7.47
N LEU A 220 3.83 23.62 7.53
CA LEU A 220 3.61 24.37 8.79
C LEU A 220 2.79 23.58 9.83
N SER A 221 2.13 22.48 9.42
CA SER A 221 1.46 21.56 10.34
C SER A 221 2.42 20.62 11.07
N GLN A 222 3.73 20.66 10.79
CA GLN A 222 4.74 20.04 11.64
C GLN A 222 5.03 20.89 12.89
N GLU A 223 5.03 22.23 12.77
CA GLU A 223 5.45 23.15 13.84
C GLU A 223 4.32 23.55 14.80
N HIS A 224 3.06 23.64 14.35
CA HIS A 224 1.91 24.01 15.20
C HIS A 224 0.90 22.86 15.33
N ARG A 225 1.31 21.77 15.99
CA ARG A 225 0.45 20.58 16.21
C ARG A 225 -0.21 20.64 17.57
N THR A 226 -1.54 20.49 17.60
CA THR A 226 -2.29 20.37 18.86
C THR A 226 -2.65 18.92 19.17
N PHE A 227 -2.36 18.50 20.40
CA PHE A 227 -2.70 17.21 20.97
C PHE A 227 -3.89 17.36 21.91
N LEU A 228 -4.81 16.40 21.84
CA LEU A 228 -5.82 16.18 22.88
C LEU A 228 -5.15 15.38 24.00
N SER A 229 -5.18 15.92 25.22
CA SER A 229 -4.63 15.28 26.40
C SER A 229 -5.59 15.43 27.58
N GLU A 230 -5.43 14.58 28.59
CA GLU A 230 -6.18 14.62 29.85
C GLU A 230 -5.17 14.87 30.98
N VAL A 231 -5.43 15.91 31.78
CA VAL A 231 -4.58 16.33 32.89
C VAL A 231 -5.35 16.17 34.19
N ARG A 232 -4.88 15.29 35.07
CA ARG A 232 -5.46 15.05 36.39
C ARG A 232 -4.77 15.92 37.43
N ILE A 233 -5.56 16.56 38.29
CA ILE A 233 -5.06 17.36 39.42
C ILE A 233 -4.72 16.41 40.58
N LEU A 234 -3.50 16.48 41.10
CA LEU A 234 -3.04 15.66 42.22
C LEU A 234 -3.43 16.25 43.56
N ASN A 235 -3.71 15.38 44.54
CA ASN A 235 -4.27 15.75 45.86
C ASN A 235 -3.33 16.64 46.70
N ASP A 236 -2.02 16.59 46.46
CA ASP A 236 -0.99 17.37 47.19
C ASP A 236 -0.58 18.69 46.48
N GLY A 237 -1.27 19.07 45.41
CA GLY A 237 -0.89 20.22 44.59
C GLY A 237 -1.48 21.56 45.05
N ASN A 238 -0.71 22.65 44.90
CA ASN A 238 -1.13 24.06 45.11
C ASN A 238 -2.24 24.58 44.15
N LEU A 239 -2.89 23.67 43.40
CA LEU A 239 -3.91 23.95 42.39
C LEU A 239 -5.34 23.70 42.91
N VAL A 240 -5.51 22.87 43.95
CA VAL A 240 -6.81 22.59 44.57
C VAL A 240 -7.37 23.86 45.21
N GLY A 241 -8.68 24.10 45.04
CA GLY A 241 -9.36 25.29 45.56
C GLY A 241 -9.20 26.56 44.70
N ARG A 242 -8.43 26.51 43.61
CA ARG A 242 -8.37 27.60 42.62
C ARG A 242 -9.47 27.46 41.58
N ARG A 243 -9.91 28.59 41.01
CA ARG A 243 -10.74 28.57 39.81
C ARG A 243 -9.94 28.02 38.63
N VAL A 244 -10.57 27.20 37.80
CA VAL A 244 -9.93 26.60 36.61
C VAL A 244 -9.38 27.69 35.68
N GLY A 245 -10.11 28.79 35.51
CA GLY A 245 -9.67 29.92 34.71
C GLY A 245 -8.41 30.62 35.25
N ASP A 246 -8.12 30.48 36.54
CA ASP A 246 -6.96 31.08 37.21
C ASP A 246 -5.70 30.21 37.21
N VAL A 247 -5.80 29.01 36.66
CA VAL A 247 -4.68 28.08 36.58
C VAL A 247 -3.65 28.57 35.55
N PRO A 248 -2.36 28.73 35.92
CA PRO A 248 -1.36 29.35 35.04
C PRO A 248 -1.21 28.72 33.66
N PHE A 249 -1.32 27.39 33.56
CA PHE A 249 -1.21 26.70 32.29
C PHE A 249 -2.48 26.77 31.43
N VAL A 250 -3.65 26.98 32.03
CA VAL A 250 -4.92 27.17 31.31
C VAL A 250 -4.97 28.55 30.65
N LYS A 251 -4.30 29.56 31.23
CA LYS A 251 -4.19 30.93 30.68
C LYS A 251 -3.24 31.06 29.48
N ARG A 252 -2.44 30.03 29.18
CA ARG A 252 -1.47 30.10 28.07
C ARG A 252 -2.20 30.09 26.73
N ALA A 253 -1.77 30.94 25.80
CA ALA A 253 -2.42 31.10 24.49
C ALA A 253 -2.50 29.79 23.69
N ASN A 254 -1.54 28.89 23.89
CA ASN A 254 -1.42 27.62 23.16
C ASN A 254 -2.09 26.44 23.89
N VAL A 255 -2.89 26.72 24.95
CA VAL A 255 -3.65 25.73 25.70
C VAL A 255 -5.13 26.09 25.65
N LYS A 256 -5.95 25.17 25.13
CA LYS A 256 -7.40 25.31 25.07
C LYS A 256 -8.07 24.27 25.95
N LEU A 257 -8.77 24.72 26.97
CA LEU A 257 -9.64 23.88 27.78
C LEU A 257 -10.86 23.44 26.96
N VAL A 258 -11.04 22.12 26.80
CA VAL A 258 -12.14 21.52 26.01
C VAL A 258 -13.28 21.06 26.91
N ALA A 259 -12.93 20.42 28.03
CA ALA A 259 -13.89 19.88 28.99
C ALA A 259 -13.23 19.71 30.35
N MET A 260 -14.05 19.58 31.39
CA MET A 260 -13.63 19.13 32.71
C MET A 260 -14.43 17.87 33.07
N LYS A 261 -13.78 16.88 33.64
CA LYS A 261 -14.39 15.64 34.09
C LYS A 261 -14.22 15.51 35.60
N ARG A 262 -15.35 15.37 36.28
CA ARG A 262 -15.43 15.10 37.73
C ARG A 262 -16.21 13.81 37.93
N GLY A 263 -15.52 12.77 38.42
CA GLY A 263 -16.06 11.41 38.47
C GLY A 263 -16.54 10.94 37.09
N ALA A 264 -17.84 10.61 36.99
CA ALA A 264 -18.48 10.16 35.75
C ALA A 264 -19.01 11.30 34.87
N THR A 265 -19.05 12.54 35.38
CA THR A 265 -19.67 13.67 34.68
C THR A 265 -18.65 14.45 33.85
N LEU A 266 -18.95 14.67 32.57
CA LEU A 266 -18.16 15.49 31.66
C LEU A 266 -18.88 16.84 31.42
N ARG A 267 -18.25 17.94 31.83
CA ARG A 267 -18.77 19.31 31.65
C ARG A 267 -18.00 20.03 30.55
N ARG A 268 -18.68 20.91 29.80
CA ARG A 268 -18.12 21.68 28.68
C ARG A 268 -18.43 23.18 28.69
N SER A 269 -19.37 23.60 29.53
CA SER A 269 -19.83 24.99 29.66
C SER A 269 -19.44 25.56 31.02
N ASN A 270 -19.18 26.86 31.08
CA ASN A 270 -18.83 27.62 32.30
C ASN A 270 -17.62 27.05 33.08
N LEU A 271 -16.68 26.45 32.37
CA LEU A 271 -15.53 25.77 32.98
C LEU A 271 -14.60 26.71 33.74
N ALA A 272 -14.52 27.99 33.35
CA ALA A 272 -13.55 28.92 33.93
C ALA A 272 -13.85 29.30 35.39
N ASP A 273 -15.13 29.28 35.78
CA ASP A 273 -15.59 29.67 37.12
C ASP A 273 -15.62 28.50 38.11
N ASP A 274 -15.50 27.26 37.61
CA ASP A 274 -15.48 26.06 38.45
C ASP A 274 -14.22 26.05 39.33
N ILE A 275 -14.40 25.60 40.59
CA ILE A 275 -13.30 25.44 41.55
C ILE A 275 -12.75 24.01 41.42
N LEU A 276 -11.42 23.91 41.29
CA LEU A 276 -10.72 22.64 41.16
C LEU A 276 -10.77 21.85 42.46
N GLU A 277 -11.22 20.60 42.33
CA GLU A 277 -11.20 19.59 43.38
C GLU A 277 -10.08 18.56 43.14
N PRO A 278 -9.66 17.82 44.17
CA PRO A 278 -8.75 16.70 43.99
C PRO A 278 -9.32 15.67 42.99
N ASP A 279 -8.46 15.06 42.16
CA ASP A 279 -8.81 14.12 41.09
C ASP A 279 -9.65 14.68 39.91
N ASP A 280 -9.93 15.99 39.88
CA ASP A 280 -10.51 16.61 38.70
C ASP A 280 -9.60 16.40 37.47
N ARG A 281 -10.23 16.11 36.33
CA ARG A 281 -9.51 15.89 35.07
C ARG A 281 -9.88 16.94 34.05
N LEU A 282 -8.89 17.72 33.62
CA LEU A 282 -9.02 18.72 32.58
C LEU A 282 -8.69 18.09 31.23
N VAL A 283 -9.64 18.13 30.31
CA VAL A 283 -9.40 17.75 28.91
C VAL A 283 -8.89 18.98 28.17
N LEU A 284 -7.63 18.94 27.80
CA LEU A 284 -6.93 20.05 27.19
C LEU A 284 -6.58 19.73 25.75
N ARG A 285 -6.57 20.78 24.93
CA ARG A 285 -5.99 20.78 23.60
C ARG A 285 -4.81 21.73 23.60
N LEU A 286 -3.62 21.20 23.40
CA LEU A 286 -2.40 21.98 23.57
C LEU A 286 -1.30 21.53 22.62
N GLU A 287 -0.33 22.40 22.40
CA GLU A 287 0.83 22.09 21.56
C GLU A 287 1.83 21.16 22.25
N LEU A 288 2.70 20.51 21.46
CA LEU A 288 3.69 19.57 21.98
C LEU A 288 4.57 20.19 23.08
N ALA A 289 5.08 21.41 22.86
CA ALA A 289 5.93 22.10 23.82
C ALA A 289 5.23 22.35 25.17
N GLU A 290 3.94 22.73 25.13
CA GLU A 290 3.11 22.89 26.32
C GLU A 290 2.86 21.54 27.02
N LEU A 291 2.71 20.46 26.25
CA LEU A 291 2.46 19.13 26.78
C LEU A 291 3.67 18.65 27.56
N LEU A 292 4.85 18.79 26.97
CA LEU A 292 6.11 18.47 27.60
C LEU A 292 6.37 19.35 28.83
N SER A 293 6.01 20.63 28.77
CA SER A 293 6.10 21.56 29.92
C SER A 293 5.19 21.16 31.07
N LEU A 294 3.97 20.68 30.77
CA LEU A 294 3.06 20.18 31.78
C LEU A 294 3.55 18.88 32.40
N ARG A 295 4.21 17.99 31.63
CA ARG A 295 4.77 16.73 32.15
C ARG A 295 5.80 16.98 33.24
N ALA A 296 6.59 18.05 33.12
CA ALA A 296 7.56 18.45 34.13
C ALA A 296 6.92 19.02 35.41
N ASN A 297 5.61 19.28 35.43
CA ASN A 297 4.92 19.87 36.57
C ASN A 297 4.45 18.81 37.57
N LYS A 298 5.04 18.82 38.77
CA LYS A 298 4.77 17.85 39.84
C LYS A 298 3.35 17.92 40.43
N ASN A 299 2.57 18.97 40.15
CA ASN A 299 1.22 19.13 40.68
C ASN A 299 0.14 18.45 39.83
N VAL A 300 0.50 17.88 38.67
CA VAL A 300 -0.44 17.29 37.73
C VAL A 300 0.07 15.97 37.18
N ALA A 301 -0.84 15.05 36.87
CA ALA A 301 -0.54 13.83 36.11
C ALA A 301 -1.18 13.92 34.73
N ILE A 302 -0.44 13.53 33.70
CA ILE A 302 -0.88 13.68 32.30
C ILE A 302 -1.09 12.32 31.66
N GLY A 303 -2.07 12.28 30.77
CA GLY A 303 -2.26 11.18 29.84
C GLY A 303 -3.08 10.04 30.41
N LEU A 304 -3.01 8.92 29.69
CA LEU A 304 -3.73 7.69 29.95
C LEU A 304 -2.72 6.57 30.19
N THR A 305 -2.83 5.89 31.32
CA THR A 305 -2.02 4.71 31.67
C THR A 305 -2.95 3.57 32.11
N ALA A 306 -2.57 2.33 31.83
CA ALA A 306 -3.23 1.14 32.37
C ALA A 306 -2.45 0.60 33.57
N GLY A 307 -2.37 1.36 34.67
CA GLY A 307 -1.67 0.91 35.88
C GLY A 307 -1.16 2.01 36.81
N HIS A 308 -0.29 1.61 37.73
CA HIS A 308 0.22 2.42 38.85
C HIS A 308 0.87 3.74 38.40
N ASP A 309 0.43 4.84 38.99
CA ASP A 309 0.77 6.23 38.64
C ASP A 309 2.11 6.71 39.25
N ASN A 310 2.94 5.82 39.80
CA ASN A 310 4.08 6.14 40.68
C ASN A 310 5.48 6.03 40.03
N ALA A 311 5.59 6.14 38.70
CA ALA A 311 6.91 6.19 38.06
C ALA A 311 7.46 7.62 38.03
N ASP A 312 8.75 7.78 38.34
CA ASP A 312 9.47 9.03 38.17
C ASP A 312 9.40 9.46 36.70
N GLN A 313 8.59 10.48 36.42
CA GLN A 313 8.24 10.92 35.05
C GLN A 313 9.44 11.49 34.27
N ASN A 314 10.59 11.70 34.91
CA ASN A 314 11.73 12.40 34.32
C ASN A 314 12.66 11.50 33.49
N ASP A 315 12.70 10.19 33.73
CA ASP A 315 13.64 9.26 33.06
C ASP A 315 12.99 8.38 31.97
N GLU A 316 11.70 8.57 31.69
CA GLU A 316 11.00 7.83 30.63
C GLU A 316 11.20 8.49 29.25
N ALA A 317 11.49 7.67 28.24
CA ALA A 317 11.58 8.10 26.85
C ALA A 317 10.20 8.52 26.36
N ILE A 318 10.16 9.51 25.46
CA ILE A 318 8.94 9.98 24.81
C ILE A 318 9.07 9.71 23.33
N VAL A 319 8.00 9.15 22.77
CA VAL A 319 7.96 8.84 21.37
C VAL A 319 6.59 9.17 20.75
N GLU A 320 6.59 9.81 19.59
CA GLU A 320 5.40 10.00 18.77
C GLU A 320 5.21 8.77 17.87
N ALA A 321 4.08 8.07 17.96
CA ALA A 321 3.71 6.97 17.08
C ALA A 321 2.50 7.34 16.21
N MET A 322 2.42 6.80 15.01
CA MET A 322 1.29 6.95 14.09
C MET A 322 0.59 5.61 13.90
N ILE A 323 -0.74 5.61 13.89
CA ILE A 323 -1.53 4.39 13.76
C ILE A 323 -1.61 3.96 12.29
N ALA A 324 -1.17 2.74 11.99
CA ALA A 324 -1.20 2.20 10.63
C ALA A 324 -2.64 2.02 10.11
N PRO A 325 -2.90 2.18 8.80
CA PRO A 325 -4.20 1.85 8.20
C PRO A 325 -4.61 0.38 8.38
N SER A 326 -3.65 -0.52 8.59
CA SER A 326 -3.87 -1.94 8.86
C SER A 326 -4.13 -2.27 10.34
N HIS A 327 -4.12 -1.28 11.25
CA HIS A 327 -4.19 -1.55 12.69
C HIS A 327 -5.58 -2.09 13.08
N PRO A 328 -5.68 -3.25 13.77
CA PRO A 328 -6.97 -3.87 14.15
C PRO A 328 -7.81 -3.06 15.15
N ALA A 329 -7.31 -1.93 15.65
CA ALA A 329 -7.97 -1.09 16.66
C ALA A 329 -8.67 0.12 16.05
N ILE A 330 -8.63 0.28 14.72
CA ILE A 330 -9.38 1.32 14.02
C ILE A 330 -10.87 1.21 14.37
N GLY A 331 -11.44 2.33 14.79
CA GLY A 331 -12.84 2.45 15.23
C GLY A 331 -13.08 2.16 16.71
N ARG A 332 -12.14 1.54 17.44
CA ARG A 332 -12.23 1.26 18.88
C ARG A 332 -11.82 2.47 19.72
N ARG A 333 -12.22 2.51 21.00
CA ARG A 333 -11.80 3.57 21.92
C ARG A 333 -10.36 3.33 22.37
N LEU A 334 -9.61 4.40 22.59
CA LEU A 334 -8.21 4.33 23.01
C LEU A 334 -8.00 3.47 24.26
N ILE A 335 -8.89 3.59 25.25
CA ILE A 335 -8.84 2.81 26.50
C ILE A 335 -9.08 1.31 26.31
N GLU A 336 -9.71 0.89 25.21
CA GLU A 336 -10.02 -0.52 24.93
C GLU A 336 -8.87 -1.23 24.22
N ILE A 337 -7.80 -0.53 23.88
CA ILE A 337 -6.76 -1.07 23.02
C ILE A 337 -5.77 -1.88 23.86
N PRO A 338 -5.53 -3.16 23.53
CA PRO A 338 -4.66 -4.03 24.31
C PRO A 338 -3.23 -3.52 24.47
N PHE A 339 -2.72 -2.68 23.54
CA PHE A 339 -1.37 -2.12 23.63
C PHE A 339 -1.14 -1.31 24.91
N LEU A 340 -2.19 -0.69 25.47
CA LEU A 340 -2.12 0.04 26.74
C LEU A 340 -1.90 -0.89 27.93
N SER A 341 -2.48 -2.10 27.89
CA SER A 341 -2.39 -3.08 28.97
C SER A 341 -1.22 -4.05 28.82
N SER A 342 -0.76 -4.31 27.59
CA SER A 342 0.33 -5.25 27.31
C SER A 342 1.71 -4.60 27.43
N LEU A 343 1.81 -3.31 27.16
CA LEU A 343 3.04 -2.53 27.27
C LEU A 343 2.89 -1.56 28.44
N LYS A 344 3.89 -1.47 29.32
CA LYS A 344 3.87 -0.55 30.46
C LYS A 344 4.16 0.88 30.00
N VAL A 345 3.29 1.42 29.15
CA VAL A 345 3.44 2.72 28.51
C VAL A 345 2.24 3.63 28.80
N ARG A 346 2.51 4.92 28.86
CA ARG A 346 1.53 5.97 29.10
C ARG A 346 1.31 6.76 27.81
N ILE A 347 0.06 6.91 27.40
CA ILE A 347 -0.31 7.79 26.29
C ILE A 347 -0.45 9.20 26.80
N LEU A 348 0.47 10.07 26.43
CA LEU A 348 0.48 11.47 26.78
C LEU A 348 -0.58 12.29 26.04
N GLY A 349 -0.89 11.94 24.79
CA GLY A 349 -1.91 12.64 24.02
C GLY A 349 -2.12 12.06 22.64
N MET A 350 -3.21 12.48 22.00
CA MET A 350 -3.57 12.05 20.64
C MET A 350 -3.81 13.27 19.75
N ALA A 351 -3.30 13.25 18.54
CA ALA A 351 -3.51 14.28 17.54
C ALA A 351 -4.18 13.69 16.29
N ARG A 352 -5.17 14.43 15.78
CA ARG A 352 -5.86 14.12 14.53
C ARG A 352 -5.83 15.33 13.61
N PHE A 353 -5.58 15.10 12.33
CA PHE A 353 -5.54 16.18 11.36
C PHE A 353 -6.89 16.91 11.26
N ARG A 354 -6.89 18.22 11.56
CA ARG A 354 -8.03 19.15 11.47
C ARG A 354 -9.28 18.81 12.29
N LYS A 355 -9.28 17.74 13.08
CA LYS A 355 -10.41 17.32 13.93
C LYS A 355 -9.92 17.01 15.33
N THR A 356 -10.81 17.09 16.30
CA THR A 356 -10.54 16.56 17.63
C THR A 356 -10.67 15.02 17.59
N PRO A 357 -9.72 14.27 18.14
CA PRO A 357 -9.79 12.81 18.11
C PRO A 357 -11.03 12.23 18.80
N GLY A 358 -11.49 12.91 19.86
CA GLY A 358 -12.66 12.51 20.62
C GLY A 358 -13.07 13.57 21.65
N PRO A 359 -14.06 13.23 22.49
CA PRO A 359 -14.55 14.08 23.57
C PRO A 359 -13.57 14.21 24.74
N ASP A 360 -12.81 13.15 25.01
CA ASP A 360 -11.71 13.03 25.96
C ASP A 360 -10.66 12.06 25.38
N LEU A 361 -9.50 11.94 26.04
CA LEU A 361 -8.44 11.04 25.58
C LEU A 361 -8.84 9.55 25.64
N PRO A 362 -9.49 9.03 26.71
CA PRO A 362 -9.85 7.61 26.81
C PRO A 362 -10.91 7.15 25.81
N ASN A 363 -11.92 7.99 25.51
CA ASN A 363 -12.98 7.66 24.56
C ASN A 363 -12.69 8.18 23.14
N ALA A 364 -11.48 8.68 22.87
CA ALA A 364 -11.05 8.97 21.52
C ALA A 364 -11.08 7.68 20.70
N ARG A 365 -11.86 7.69 19.60
CA ARG A 365 -11.92 6.55 18.69
C ARG A 365 -10.74 6.61 17.76
N VAL A 366 -9.94 5.56 17.71
CA VAL A 366 -8.75 5.49 16.87
C VAL A 366 -9.12 5.47 15.38
N GLN A 367 -8.43 6.27 14.59
CA GLN A 367 -8.48 6.28 13.13
C GLN A 367 -7.08 6.03 12.55
N ALA A 368 -7.02 5.56 11.30
CA ALA A 368 -5.77 5.48 10.57
C ALA A 368 -5.10 6.86 10.54
N ILE A 369 -3.78 6.89 10.70
CA ILE A 369 -2.93 8.09 10.65
C ILE A 369 -3.11 9.01 11.89
N ASP A 370 -3.95 8.65 12.86
CA ASP A 370 -3.92 9.30 14.16
C ASP A 370 -2.52 9.17 14.77
N ARG A 371 -2.05 10.25 15.37
CA ARG A 371 -0.76 10.30 16.06
C ARG A 371 -1.00 10.19 17.56
N VAL A 372 -0.20 9.38 18.22
CA VAL A 372 -0.27 9.13 19.64
C VAL A 372 1.10 9.40 20.23
N LEU A 373 1.18 10.28 21.21
CA LEU A 373 2.39 10.53 21.96
C LEU A 373 2.43 9.53 23.12
N VAL A 374 3.47 8.71 23.16
CA VAL A 374 3.64 7.62 24.11
C VAL A 374 4.89 7.89 24.93
N THR A 375 4.86 7.56 26.22
CA THR A 375 6.02 7.61 27.09
C THR A 375 6.14 6.33 27.91
N GLY A 376 7.37 5.93 28.22
CA GLY A 376 7.64 4.77 29.04
C GLY A 376 9.13 4.44 29.13
N PRO A 377 9.47 3.34 29.82
CA PRO A 377 10.84 2.83 29.89
C PRO A 377 11.42 2.55 28.51
N ALA A 378 12.73 2.74 28.35
CA ALA A 378 13.41 2.60 27.07
C ALA A 378 13.20 1.22 26.41
N ASP A 379 13.18 0.14 27.20
CA ASP A 379 12.94 -1.24 26.74
C ASP A 379 11.49 -1.45 26.24
N GLN A 380 10.51 -0.83 26.88
CA GLN A 380 9.10 -0.92 26.48
C GLN A 380 8.81 -0.10 25.23
N ILE A 381 9.44 1.07 25.15
CA ILE A 381 9.44 1.91 23.95
C ILE A 381 10.16 1.20 22.80
N GLU A 382 11.21 0.41 23.09
CA GLU A 382 11.91 -0.38 22.09
C GLU A 382 11.00 -1.44 21.45
N GLN A 383 10.20 -2.12 22.26
CA GLN A 383 9.18 -3.06 21.79
C GLN A 383 8.09 -2.39 20.94
N LEU A 384 7.81 -1.10 21.17
CA LEU A 384 6.91 -0.31 20.33
C LEU A 384 7.46 -0.11 18.91
N TYR A 385 8.80 -0.04 18.71
CA TYR A 385 9.42 0.09 17.38
C TYR A 385 9.24 -1.15 16.50
N GLY A 386 9.07 -2.34 17.11
CA GLY A 386 8.90 -3.60 16.40
C GLY A 386 7.45 -3.93 16.00
N HIS A 387 6.49 -3.09 16.40
CA HIS A 387 5.08 -3.42 16.22
C HIS A 387 4.60 -3.12 14.77
N PRO A 388 4.14 -4.13 13.99
CA PRO A 388 3.86 -3.99 12.55
C PRO A 388 2.70 -3.03 12.21
N HIS A 389 1.98 -2.54 13.23
CA HIS A 389 0.81 -1.68 13.08
C HIS A 389 1.02 -0.24 13.58
N LEU A 390 2.24 0.15 13.94
CA LEU A 390 2.60 1.52 14.34
C LEU A 390 3.71 2.04 13.43
N TYR A 391 3.54 3.27 12.92
CA TYR A 391 4.51 3.96 12.08
C TYR A 391 5.15 5.13 12.83
N GLY A 392 6.40 5.47 12.51
CA GLY A 392 6.98 6.76 12.85
C GLY A 392 7.20 7.03 14.34
N VAL A 393 7.31 5.97 15.17
CA VAL A 393 7.75 5.98 16.58
C VAL A 393 9.07 6.78 16.64
N GLY A 394 8.99 8.09 16.88
CA GLY A 394 10.11 9.03 17.00
C GLY A 394 11.06 8.74 18.17
N SER A 395 11.97 7.80 17.98
CA SER A 395 13.37 8.17 17.80
C SER A 395 13.80 7.54 16.48
N THR A 396 14.77 8.15 15.82
CA THR A 396 15.60 7.59 14.74
C THR A 396 15.64 6.06 14.69
N SER A 397 14.61 5.44 14.13
CA SER A 397 14.74 4.23 13.36
C SER A 397 14.67 4.62 11.88
N GLU A 398 15.54 5.57 11.49
CA GLU A 398 16.38 5.19 10.37
C GLU A 398 17.19 4.00 10.90
N ARG A 399 16.66 2.77 10.78
CA ARG A 399 17.55 1.60 10.80
C ARG A 399 18.63 1.94 9.79
N GLU A 400 19.87 2.05 10.24
CA GLU A 400 20.94 2.62 9.44
C GLU A 400 20.92 1.97 8.06
N PHE A 401 20.69 2.78 7.02
CA PHE A 401 20.76 2.28 5.67
C PHE A 401 22.16 1.69 5.48
N ARG A 402 22.22 0.47 4.94
CA ARG A 402 23.49 -0.21 4.66
C ARG A 402 24.11 0.36 3.38
N ARG A 403 24.38 1.67 3.35
CA ARG A 403 24.81 2.42 2.16
C ARG A 403 26.07 1.84 1.52
N ASN A 404 26.98 1.31 2.33
CA ASN A 404 28.21 0.64 1.87
C ASN A 404 27.94 -0.65 1.08
N LYS A 405 26.74 -1.23 1.23
CA LYS A 405 26.30 -2.46 0.53
C LYS A 405 25.46 -2.17 -0.71
N ALA A 406 25.12 -0.91 -0.98
CA ALA A 406 24.36 -0.51 -2.16
C ALA A 406 24.97 -1.02 -3.49
N PRO A 407 26.30 -0.95 -3.73
CA PRO A 407 26.88 -1.46 -4.97
C PRO A 407 26.68 -2.96 -5.15
N ILE A 408 26.66 -3.73 -4.07
CA ILE A 408 26.45 -5.18 -4.11
C ILE A 408 24.99 -5.49 -4.45
N ALA A 409 24.03 -4.83 -3.79
CA ALA A 409 22.60 -5.02 -4.09
C ALA A 409 22.25 -4.60 -5.53
N ILE A 410 22.79 -3.48 -6.00
CA ILE A 410 22.62 -3.02 -7.39
C ILE A 410 23.29 -4.01 -8.35
N GLY A 411 24.51 -4.43 -8.07
CA GLY A 411 25.24 -5.39 -8.88
C GLY A 411 24.53 -6.75 -8.97
N ALA A 412 23.92 -7.21 -7.87
CA ALA A 412 23.11 -8.42 -7.84
C ALA A 412 21.87 -8.28 -8.73
N LEU A 413 21.09 -7.20 -8.60
CA LEU A 413 19.91 -6.98 -9.43
C LEU A 413 20.30 -6.87 -10.92
N VAL A 414 21.30 -6.05 -11.25
CA VAL A 414 21.80 -5.90 -12.63
C VAL A 414 22.31 -7.22 -13.17
N GLY A 415 23.04 -8.00 -12.37
CA GLY A 415 23.52 -9.33 -12.75
C GLY A 415 22.37 -10.27 -13.09
N VAL A 416 21.33 -10.32 -12.26
CA VAL A 416 20.12 -11.13 -12.53
C VAL A 416 19.46 -10.71 -13.84
N ILE A 417 19.28 -9.40 -14.06
CA ILE A 417 18.67 -8.87 -15.28
C ILE A 417 19.51 -9.24 -16.50
N LEU A 418 20.83 -9.04 -16.47
CA LEU A 418 21.71 -9.32 -17.61
C LEU A 418 21.75 -10.82 -17.93
N LEU A 419 21.86 -11.68 -16.91
CA LEU A 419 21.88 -13.13 -17.10
C LEU A 419 20.57 -13.65 -17.73
N ALA A 420 19.43 -13.16 -17.24
CA ALA A 420 18.13 -13.51 -17.80
C ALA A 420 17.92 -12.94 -19.22
N THR A 421 18.40 -11.71 -19.48
CA THR A 421 18.24 -11.03 -20.78
C THR A 421 19.05 -11.71 -21.88
N PHE A 422 20.29 -12.12 -21.59
CA PHE A 422 21.12 -12.87 -22.53
C PHE A 422 20.79 -14.37 -22.57
N ASN A 423 19.70 -14.79 -21.91
CA ASN A 423 19.24 -16.18 -21.84
C ASN A 423 20.34 -17.15 -21.36
N VAL A 424 21.26 -16.67 -20.51
CA VAL A 424 22.32 -17.50 -19.91
C VAL A 424 21.73 -18.40 -18.84
N MET A 425 20.70 -17.91 -18.14
CA MET A 425 20.02 -18.62 -17.06
C MET A 425 18.57 -18.14 -16.93
N ASP A 426 17.68 -19.03 -16.50
CA ASP A 426 16.32 -18.65 -16.14
C ASP A 426 16.30 -17.61 -15.01
N ILE A 427 15.41 -16.63 -15.12
CA ILE A 427 15.28 -15.52 -14.17
C ILE A 427 15.06 -15.99 -12.74
N GLY A 428 14.32 -17.08 -12.53
CA GLY A 428 14.08 -17.62 -11.19
C GLY A 428 15.35 -18.14 -10.56
N VAL A 429 16.15 -18.87 -11.33
CA VAL A 429 17.44 -19.41 -10.86
C VAL A 429 18.43 -18.28 -10.61
N ALA A 430 18.53 -17.31 -11.53
CA ALA A 430 19.39 -16.14 -11.36
C ALA A 430 18.99 -15.34 -10.12
N ALA A 431 17.68 -15.12 -9.90
CA ALA A 431 17.16 -14.40 -8.75
C ALA A 431 17.52 -15.10 -7.43
N ILE A 432 17.39 -16.43 -7.34
CA ILE A 432 17.76 -17.20 -6.14
C ILE A 432 19.26 -17.07 -5.85
N ILE A 433 20.12 -17.15 -6.86
CA ILE A 433 21.57 -16.93 -6.70
C ILE A 433 21.84 -15.50 -6.22
N GLY A 434 21.15 -14.52 -6.80
CA GLY A 434 21.20 -13.12 -6.38
C GLY A 434 20.81 -12.94 -4.92
N VAL A 435 19.72 -13.59 -4.48
CA VAL A 435 19.27 -13.61 -3.07
C VAL A 435 20.33 -14.22 -2.16
N GLY A 436 20.93 -15.35 -2.54
CA GLY A 436 22.03 -15.97 -1.79
C GLY A 436 23.21 -15.02 -1.62
N LEU A 437 23.60 -14.31 -2.68
CA LEU A 437 24.67 -13.33 -2.64
C LEU A 437 24.36 -12.17 -1.67
N ILE A 438 23.17 -11.58 -1.73
CA ILE A 438 22.80 -10.44 -0.87
C ILE A 438 22.62 -10.83 0.61
N LEU A 439 22.22 -12.08 0.89
CA LEU A 439 22.12 -12.61 2.26
C LEU A 439 23.52 -12.88 2.83
N VAL A 440 24.40 -13.56 2.11
CA VAL A 440 25.78 -13.85 2.55
C VAL A 440 26.57 -12.57 2.77
N THR A 441 26.41 -11.59 1.89
CA THR A 441 27.09 -10.28 2.00
C THR A 441 26.43 -9.35 3.04
N ARG A 442 25.32 -9.77 3.66
CA ARG A 442 24.50 -9.02 4.62
C ARG A 442 24.02 -7.68 4.09
N CYS A 443 23.62 -7.63 2.82
CA CYS A 443 22.90 -6.47 2.28
C CYS A 443 21.50 -6.34 2.90
N ILE A 444 20.87 -7.48 3.20
CA ILE A 444 19.61 -7.62 3.91
C ILE A 444 19.73 -8.79 4.89
N ASP A 445 19.14 -8.69 6.07
CA ASP A 445 19.09 -9.82 7.01
C ASP A 445 17.98 -10.81 6.64
N ALA A 446 18.04 -12.03 7.18
CA ALA A 446 17.05 -13.06 6.89
C ALA A 446 15.63 -12.63 7.27
N ASP A 447 15.44 -12.04 8.45
CA ASP A 447 14.14 -11.55 8.91
C ASP A 447 13.61 -10.42 8.00
N GLU A 448 14.50 -9.50 7.60
CA GLU A 448 14.15 -8.41 6.68
C GLU A 448 13.81 -8.94 5.28
N ALA A 449 14.46 -10.01 4.83
CA ALA A 449 14.15 -10.67 3.57
C ALA A 449 12.74 -11.28 3.61
N TRP A 450 12.38 -11.96 4.70
CA TRP A 450 11.02 -12.48 4.89
C TRP A 450 9.97 -11.38 4.96
N ASP A 451 10.24 -10.29 5.69
CA ASP A 451 9.37 -9.12 5.77
C ASP A 451 9.17 -8.42 4.42
N SER A 452 10.12 -8.58 3.49
CA SER A 452 10.04 -7.99 2.15
C SER A 452 9.11 -8.76 1.21
N ILE A 453 8.77 -10.02 1.54
CA ILE A 453 7.92 -10.88 0.72
C ILE A 453 6.44 -10.57 1.00
N ASP A 454 5.68 -10.27 -0.06
CA ASP A 454 4.22 -10.20 0.06
C ASP A 454 3.61 -11.61 0.02
N GLY A 455 3.38 -12.18 1.20
CA GLY A 455 2.76 -13.50 1.35
C GLY A 455 1.35 -13.58 0.79
N ASN A 456 0.58 -12.48 0.79
CA ASN A 456 -0.77 -12.48 0.23
C ASN A 456 -0.72 -12.66 -1.29
N VAL A 457 0.23 -12.02 -1.96
CA VAL A 457 0.45 -12.16 -3.40
C VAL A 457 0.91 -13.57 -3.75
N LEU A 458 1.90 -14.13 -3.04
CA LEU A 458 2.38 -15.49 -3.31
C LEU A 458 1.28 -16.55 -3.16
N VAL A 459 0.54 -16.49 -2.05
CA VAL A 459 -0.57 -17.43 -1.78
C VAL A 459 -1.69 -17.25 -2.80
N LEU A 460 -1.98 -16.00 -3.20
CA LEU A 460 -2.96 -15.71 -4.25
C LEU A 460 -2.55 -16.33 -5.58
N ILE A 461 -1.27 -16.24 -5.97
CA ILE A 461 -0.78 -16.86 -7.21
C ILE A 461 -1.01 -18.37 -7.15
N PHE A 462 -0.54 -19.06 -6.11
CA PHE A 462 -0.73 -20.51 -5.98
C PHE A 462 -2.21 -20.91 -6.00
N ALA A 463 -3.06 -20.22 -5.25
CA ALA A 463 -4.50 -20.52 -5.22
C ALA A 463 -5.13 -20.37 -6.61
N MET A 464 -4.70 -19.38 -7.39
CA MET A 464 -5.29 -19.10 -8.68
C MET A 464 -4.72 -19.95 -9.83
N LEU A 465 -3.46 -20.37 -9.75
CA LEU A 465 -2.95 -21.43 -10.62
C LEU A 465 -3.78 -22.72 -10.43
N ALA A 466 -4.13 -23.05 -9.18
CA ALA A 466 -5.00 -24.19 -8.88
C ALA A 466 -6.45 -23.99 -9.39
N VAL A 467 -7.00 -22.78 -9.31
CA VAL A 467 -8.32 -22.46 -9.88
C VAL A 467 -8.30 -22.55 -11.41
N GLY A 468 -7.24 -22.06 -12.06
CA GLY A 468 -7.07 -22.15 -13.51
C GLY A 468 -7.10 -23.61 -13.99
N LEU A 469 -6.33 -24.48 -13.33
CA LEU A 469 -6.31 -25.91 -13.61
C LEU A 469 -7.67 -26.58 -13.36
N ALA A 470 -8.39 -26.15 -12.32
CA ALA A 470 -9.74 -26.65 -12.06
C ALA A 470 -10.75 -26.25 -13.15
N LEU A 471 -10.66 -25.01 -13.66
CA LEU A 471 -11.53 -24.53 -14.74
C LEU A 471 -11.24 -25.27 -16.05
N GLU A 472 -9.98 -25.52 -16.36
CA GLU A 472 -9.56 -26.33 -17.52
C GLU A 472 -10.08 -27.77 -17.38
N ASN A 473 -9.80 -28.44 -16.26
CA ASN A 473 -10.26 -29.82 -16.00
C ASN A 473 -11.79 -29.96 -16.10
N SER A 474 -12.53 -28.92 -15.72
CA SER A 474 -13.99 -28.92 -15.73
C SER A 474 -14.63 -28.68 -17.11
N GLY A 475 -13.86 -28.24 -18.12
CA GLY A 475 -14.40 -27.79 -19.40
C GLY A 475 -15.11 -26.42 -19.35
N SER A 476 -14.93 -25.67 -18.26
CA SER A 476 -15.56 -24.35 -18.06
C SER A 476 -15.11 -23.35 -19.10
N VAL A 477 -13.83 -23.41 -19.46
CA VAL A 477 -13.19 -22.51 -20.41
C VAL A 477 -13.82 -22.69 -21.79
N GLU A 478 -13.93 -23.92 -22.28
CA GLU A 478 -14.50 -24.27 -23.58
C GLU A 478 -15.96 -23.81 -23.73
N LEU A 479 -16.74 -23.90 -22.64
CA LEU A 479 -18.14 -23.46 -22.61
C LEU A 479 -18.24 -21.94 -22.83
N VAL A 480 -17.48 -21.15 -22.08
CA VAL A 480 -17.51 -19.68 -22.20
C VAL A 480 -17.08 -19.22 -23.58
N VAL A 481 -15.99 -19.79 -24.10
CA VAL A 481 -15.50 -19.37 -25.41
C VAL A 481 -16.45 -19.80 -26.53
N GLY A 482 -17.11 -20.95 -26.40
CA GLY A 482 -18.12 -21.42 -27.36
C GLY A 482 -19.27 -20.43 -27.55
N GLU A 483 -19.72 -19.79 -26.46
CA GLU A 483 -20.77 -18.77 -26.48
C GLU A 483 -20.27 -17.40 -26.98
N LEU A 484 -19.00 -17.06 -26.73
CA LEU A 484 -18.41 -15.76 -27.13
C LEU A 484 -17.96 -15.75 -28.60
N THR A 485 -17.52 -16.89 -29.12
CA THR A 485 -16.94 -17.03 -30.47
C THR A 485 -17.83 -16.49 -31.59
N PRO A 486 -19.16 -16.74 -31.63
CA PRO A 486 -20.05 -16.20 -32.66
C PRO A 486 -20.06 -14.67 -32.70
N LEU A 487 -19.97 -14.02 -31.55
CA LEU A 487 -19.95 -12.57 -31.42
C LEU A 487 -18.60 -11.98 -31.85
N LEU A 488 -17.50 -12.70 -31.57
CA LEU A 488 -16.14 -12.21 -31.77
C LEU A 488 -15.54 -12.56 -33.14
N ARG A 489 -16.10 -13.52 -33.88
CA ARG A 489 -15.59 -13.93 -35.21
C ARG A 489 -15.48 -12.81 -36.23
N SER A 490 -16.35 -11.81 -36.19
CA SER A 490 -16.32 -10.67 -37.12
C SER A 490 -15.43 -9.53 -36.64
N VAL A 491 -14.83 -9.63 -35.45
CA VAL A 491 -14.00 -8.59 -34.87
C VAL A 491 -12.56 -8.76 -35.37
N PRO A 492 -11.93 -7.72 -35.94
CA PRO A 492 -10.54 -7.80 -36.38
C PRO A 492 -9.60 -7.98 -35.17
N PRO A 493 -8.39 -8.55 -35.34
CA PRO A 493 -7.46 -8.83 -34.23
C PRO A 493 -7.15 -7.61 -33.33
N TRP A 494 -6.98 -6.42 -33.92
CA TRP A 494 -6.79 -5.18 -33.15
C TRP A 494 -8.01 -4.81 -32.29
N GLY A 495 -9.21 -5.16 -32.76
CA GLY A 495 -10.46 -4.97 -32.02
C GLY A 495 -10.56 -5.90 -30.81
N LEU A 496 -10.00 -7.12 -30.91
CA LEU A 496 -9.91 -8.05 -29.78
C LEU A 496 -8.95 -7.53 -28.70
N VAL A 497 -7.83 -6.92 -29.09
CA VAL A 497 -6.90 -6.23 -28.17
C VAL A 497 -7.62 -5.10 -27.43
N VAL A 498 -8.32 -4.23 -28.17
CA VAL A 498 -9.07 -3.10 -27.58
C VAL A 498 -10.17 -3.60 -26.65
N ALA A 499 -10.94 -4.61 -27.05
CA ALA A 499 -11.99 -5.18 -26.21
C ALA A 499 -11.43 -5.79 -24.92
N THR A 500 -10.34 -6.55 -25.02
CA THR A 500 -9.65 -7.15 -23.88
C THR A 500 -9.10 -6.09 -22.93
N TYR A 501 -8.50 -5.03 -23.48
CA TYR A 501 -7.98 -3.91 -22.70
C TYR A 501 -9.10 -3.16 -21.96
N ILE A 502 -10.18 -2.80 -22.65
CA ILE A 502 -11.32 -2.08 -22.06
C ILE A 502 -11.97 -2.91 -20.96
N LEU A 503 -12.22 -4.20 -21.21
CA LEU A 503 -12.77 -5.10 -20.21
C LEU A 503 -11.87 -5.13 -18.96
N SER A 504 -10.57 -5.32 -19.16
CA SER A 504 -9.60 -5.41 -18.07
C SER A 504 -9.49 -4.10 -17.28
N VAL A 505 -9.43 -2.94 -17.94
CA VAL A 505 -9.39 -1.63 -17.25
C VAL A 505 -10.66 -1.38 -16.46
N LEU A 506 -11.84 -1.67 -17.03
CA LEU A 506 -13.10 -1.48 -16.31
C LEU A 506 -13.18 -2.37 -15.07
N LEU A 507 -12.72 -3.62 -15.18
CA LEU A 507 -12.66 -4.52 -14.04
C LEU A 507 -11.64 -4.07 -12.99
N THR A 508 -10.49 -3.52 -13.41
CA THR A 508 -9.40 -3.14 -12.48
C THR A 508 -9.71 -1.88 -11.68
N GLU A 509 -10.67 -1.08 -12.13
CA GLU A 509 -11.17 0.07 -11.36
C GLU A 509 -12.24 -0.33 -10.33
N ILE A 510 -12.78 -1.55 -10.43
CA ILE A 510 -13.81 -2.09 -9.52
C ILE A 510 -13.20 -3.12 -8.56
N VAL A 511 -12.21 -3.87 -9.02
CA VAL A 511 -11.60 -5.01 -8.33
C VAL A 511 -10.08 -4.82 -8.30
N THR A 512 -9.39 -5.52 -7.40
CA THR A 512 -7.92 -5.52 -7.36
C THR A 512 -7.28 -5.97 -8.68
N ASN A 513 -6.19 -5.31 -9.07
CA ASN A 513 -5.40 -5.61 -10.28
C ASN A 513 -5.01 -7.08 -10.42
N ASN A 514 -4.61 -7.71 -9.31
CA ASN A 514 -4.22 -9.11 -9.30
C ASN A 514 -5.39 -10.01 -9.69
N ALA A 515 -6.59 -9.73 -9.19
CA ALA A 515 -7.78 -10.51 -9.55
C ALA A 515 -8.09 -10.38 -11.05
N VAL A 516 -7.98 -9.19 -11.63
CA VAL A 516 -8.21 -8.98 -13.07
C VAL A 516 -7.20 -9.73 -13.92
N ALA A 517 -5.90 -9.59 -13.60
CA ALA A 517 -4.83 -10.33 -14.26
C ALA A 517 -5.11 -11.83 -14.31
N ILE A 518 -5.52 -12.38 -13.18
CA ILE A 518 -5.81 -13.81 -13.06
C ILE A 518 -7.05 -14.23 -13.86
N LEU A 519 -8.12 -13.45 -13.78
CA LEU A 519 -9.40 -13.82 -14.36
C LEU A 519 -9.39 -13.68 -15.88
N VAL A 520 -8.83 -12.58 -16.37
CA VAL A 520 -8.93 -12.22 -17.79
C VAL A 520 -7.86 -12.93 -18.62
N THR A 521 -6.68 -13.24 -18.08
CA THR A 521 -5.61 -13.89 -18.86
C THR A 521 -5.99 -15.27 -19.44
N PRO A 522 -6.47 -16.25 -18.66
CA PRO A 522 -6.88 -17.55 -19.21
C PRO A 522 -8.02 -17.41 -20.21
N LEU A 523 -8.98 -16.53 -19.91
CA LEU A 523 -10.10 -16.25 -20.80
C LEU A 523 -9.61 -15.67 -22.14
N ALA A 524 -8.69 -14.71 -22.10
CA ALA A 524 -8.10 -14.10 -23.29
C ALA A 524 -7.34 -15.12 -24.15
N ILE A 525 -6.57 -16.01 -23.52
CA ILE A 525 -5.84 -17.08 -24.21
C ILE A 525 -6.81 -18.06 -24.88
N ALA A 526 -7.84 -18.48 -24.16
CA ALA A 526 -8.83 -19.42 -24.67
C ALA A 526 -9.63 -18.83 -25.84
N VAL A 527 -10.04 -17.56 -25.72
CA VAL A 527 -10.69 -16.80 -26.82
C VAL A 527 -9.79 -16.73 -28.04
N ALA A 528 -8.52 -16.39 -27.87
CA ALA A 528 -7.57 -16.32 -28.97
C ALA A 528 -7.42 -17.68 -29.70
N ARG A 529 -7.23 -18.76 -28.94
CA ARG A 529 -7.09 -20.13 -29.46
C ARG A 529 -8.31 -20.55 -30.27
N GLN A 530 -9.54 -20.31 -29.78
CA GLN A 530 -10.75 -20.71 -30.49
C GLN A 530 -11.03 -19.85 -31.74
N LEU A 531 -10.61 -18.58 -31.73
CA LEU A 531 -10.68 -17.69 -32.90
C LEU A 531 -9.53 -17.93 -33.89
N GLY A 532 -8.53 -18.75 -33.54
CA GLY A 532 -7.37 -19.02 -34.38
C GLY A 532 -6.41 -17.83 -34.51
N VAL A 533 -6.41 -16.92 -33.54
CA VAL A 533 -5.49 -15.78 -33.46
C VAL A 533 -4.43 -16.01 -32.40
N ASP A 534 -3.30 -15.31 -32.51
CA ASP A 534 -2.23 -15.38 -31.51
C ASP A 534 -2.74 -14.86 -30.15
N PRO A 535 -2.63 -15.62 -29.05
CA PRO A 535 -2.98 -15.15 -27.70
C PRO A 535 -2.03 -14.06 -27.18
N TYR A 536 -0.81 -13.97 -27.71
CA TYR A 536 0.26 -13.12 -27.17
C TYR A 536 -0.14 -11.63 -27.04
N PRO A 537 -0.71 -10.97 -28.07
CA PRO A 537 -1.13 -9.57 -27.98
C PRO A 537 -2.24 -9.33 -26.94
N LEU A 538 -3.15 -10.29 -26.77
CA LEU A 538 -4.25 -10.17 -25.80
C LEU A 538 -3.74 -10.31 -24.36
N VAL A 539 -2.79 -11.22 -24.12
CA VAL A 539 -2.14 -11.37 -22.80
C VAL A 539 -1.38 -10.10 -22.43
N ILE A 540 -0.64 -9.50 -23.37
CA ILE A 540 0.01 -8.21 -23.16
C ILE A 540 -1.03 -7.11 -22.87
N ALA A 541 -2.16 -7.10 -23.57
CA ALA A 541 -3.25 -6.17 -23.28
C ALA A 541 -3.74 -6.29 -21.83
N VAL A 542 -3.89 -7.51 -21.31
CA VAL A 542 -4.24 -7.75 -19.89
C VAL A 542 -3.16 -7.24 -18.94
N MET A 543 -1.87 -7.50 -19.21
CA MET A 543 -0.74 -7.01 -18.38
C MET A 543 -0.81 -5.50 -18.14
N PHE A 544 -0.98 -4.74 -19.22
CA PHE A 544 -1.07 -3.28 -19.14
C PHE A 544 -2.38 -2.80 -18.55
N ALA A 545 -3.51 -3.37 -18.98
CA ALA A 545 -4.83 -2.94 -18.54
C ALA A 545 -5.07 -3.19 -17.05
N ALA A 546 -4.65 -4.36 -16.53
CA ALA A 546 -4.76 -4.68 -15.11
C ALA A 546 -3.88 -3.75 -14.24
N SER A 547 -2.87 -3.10 -14.80
CA SER A 547 -2.02 -2.15 -14.07
C SER A 547 -2.46 -0.70 -14.25
N ALA A 548 -3.25 -0.39 -15.28
CA ALA A 548 -3.68 0.96 -15.65
C ALA A 548 -4.84 1.50 -14.78
N SER A 549 -4.77 1.31 -13.46
CA SER A 549 -5.72 1.89 -12.51
C SER A 549 -5.29 3.31 -12.15
N PHE A 550 -5.86 4.30 -12.84
CA PHE A 550 -5.59 5.71 -12.59
C PHE A 550 -6.83 6.46 -12.09
N ALA A 551 -8.04 5.97 -12.38
CA ALA A 551 -9.29 6.70 -12.14
C ALA A 551 -9.72 6.65 -10.67
N THR A 552 -9.42 5.56 -9.96
CA THR A 552 -9.82 5.37 -8.56
C THR A 552 -8.62 5.36 -7.60
N PRO A 553 -8.79 5.88 -6.37
CA PRO A 553 -7.77 5.76 -5.33
C PRO A 553 -7.69 4.36 -4.71
N ILE A 554 -8.69 3.51 -4.91
CA ILE A 554 -8.81 2.19 -4.27
C ILE A 554 -8.32 1.07 -5.20
N GLY A 555 -8.45 1.21 -6.52
CA GLY A 555 -8.06 0.17 -7.49
C GLY A 555 -6.56 -0.19 -7.47
N TYR A 556 -5.69 0.70 -6.97
CA TYR A 556 -4.27 0.43 -6.81
C TYR A 556 -3.76 0.83 -5.41
N GLN A 557 -3.00 -0.05 -4.76
CA GLN A 557 -2.48 0.18 -3.41
C GLN A 557 -1.62 1.46 -3.30
N THR A 558 -0.77 1.74 -4.30
CA THR A 558 0.01 2.99 -4.39
C THR A 558 -0.88 4.23 -4.48
N ASN A 559 -1.99 4.16 -5.22
CA ASN A 559 -2.97 5.26 -5.28
C ASN A 559 -3.59 5.48 -3.91
N THR A 560 -3.89 4.42 -3.15
CA THR A 560 -4.44 4.53 -1.78
C THR A 560 -3.44 5.19 -0.82
N LEU A 561 -2.17 4.82 -0.89
CA LEU A 561 -1.11 5.41 -0.06
C LEU A 561 -0.98 6.92 -0.32
N VAL A 562 -0.94 7.30 -1.59
CA VAL A 562 -0.86 8.69 -2.03
C VAL A 562 -2.15 9.46 -1.72
N TYR A 563 -3.30 8.84 -1.89
CA TYR A 563 -4.61 9.40 -1.56
C TYR A 563 -4.66 9.84 -0.09
N ALA A 564 -4.20 8.97 0.80
CA ALA A 564 -4.10 9.24 2.23
C ALA A 564 -3.02 10.28 2.56
N ALA A 565 -1.80 10.12 2.05
CA ALA A 565 -0.68 11.01 2.33
C ALA A 565 -0.90 12.45 1.81
N GLY A 566 -1.53 12.58 0.63
CA GLY A 566 -1.85 13.85 0.01
C GLY A 566 -3.19 14.45 0.45
N ASN A 567 -4.02 13.70 1.18
CA ASN A 567 -5.39 14.09 1.55
C ASN A 567 -6.21 14.54 0.33
N TYR A 568 -6.20 13.71 -0.71
CA TYR A 568 -7.00 13.94 -1.92
C TYR A 568 -8.47 13.65 -1.67
N ARG A 569 -9.34 14.24 -2.48
CA ARG A 569 -10.74 13.80 -2.58
C ARG A 569 -10.84 12.76 -3.68
N PHE A 570 -11.79 11.84 -3.55
CA PHE A 570 -12.03 10.81 -4.55
C PHE A 570 -12.22 11.39 -5.97
N ILE A 571 -12.93 12.52 -6.06
CA ILE A 571 -13.16 13.23 -7.33
C ILE A 571 -11.87 13.77 -7.98
N ASP A 572 -10.82 14.02 -7.19
CA ASP A 572 -9.55 14.52 -7.72
C ASP A 572 -8.85 13.41 -8.55
N PHE A 573 -8.95 12.14 -8.11
CA PHE A 573 -8.48 10.98 -8.88
C PHE A 573 -9.28 10.77 -10.14
N PHE A 574 -10.62 10.82 -10.08
CA PHE A 574 -11.47 10.67 -11.27
C PHE A 574 -11.14 11.69 -12.36
N ARG A 575 -10.95 12.96 -11.96
CA ARG A 575 -10.68 14.06 -12.90
C ARG A 575 -9.33 13.94 -13.61
N ALA A 576 -8.29 13.51 -12.89
CA ALA A 576 -6.96 13.35 -13.46
C ALA A 576 -6.77 11.98 -14.13
N GLY A 577 -7.37 10.94 -13.57
CA GLY A 577 -7.16 9.55 -13.92
C GLY A 577 -7.90 9.09 -15.17
N ILE A 578 -9.15 9.50 -15.40
CA ILE A 578 -9.89 9.08 -16.60
C ILE A 578 -9.18 9.54 -17.89
N PRO A 579 -8.79 10.83 -18.04
CA PRO A 579 -8.11 11.25 -19.26
C PRO A 579 -6.77 10.55 -19.45
N LEU A 580 -6.04 10.26 -18.37
CA LEU A 580 -4.79 9.52 -18.40
C LEU A 580 -5.02 8.06 -18.84
N THR A 581 -6.04 7.40 -18.29
CA THR A 581 -6.43 6.02 -18.63
C THR A 581 -6.76 5.90 -20.12
N LEU A 582 -7.51 6.86 -20.67
CA LEU A 582 -7.85 6.88 -22.09
C LEU A 582 -6.60 7.09 -22.97
N ALA A 583 -5.72 8.02 -22.60
CA ALA A 583 -4.50 8.30 -23.35
C ALA A 583 -3.54 7.10 -23.34
N VAL A 584 -3.30 6.53 -22.17
CA VAL A 584 -2.45 5.33 -22.00
C VAL A 584 -3.08 4.14 -22.69
N GLY A 585 -4.39 3.94 -22.58
CA GLY A 585 -5.09 2.83 -23.21
C GLY A 585 -5.04 2.87 -24.73
N ALA A 586 -5.30 4.04 -25.32
CA ALA A 586 -5.18 4.22 -26.77
C ALA A 586 -3.74 3.97 -27.26
N ALA A 587 -2.75 4.53 -26.56
CA ALA A 587 -1.33 4.34 -26.90
C ALA A 587 -0.89 2.87 -26.76
N THR A 588 -1.33 2.20 -25.71
CA THR A 588 -1.02 0.78 -25.44
C THR A 588 -1.65 -0.11 -26.50
N CYS A 589 -2.94 0.05 -26.79
CA CYS A 589 -3.63 -0.76 -27.80
C CYS A 589 -3.02 -0.56 -29.19
N ALA A 590 -2.68 0.68 -29.55
CA ALA A 590 -1.98 0.98 -30.80
C ALA A 590 -0.59 0.32 -30.82
N ALA A 591 0.20 0.47 -29.75
CA ALA A 591 1.53 -0.13 -29.66
C ALA A 591 1.48 -1.65 -29.76
N ILE A 592 0.54 -2.31 -29.09
CA ILE A 592 0.33 -3.75 -29.22
C ILE A 592 0.02 -4.10 -30.67
N THR A 593 -0.95 -3.42 -31.29
CA THR A 593 -1.38 -3.72 -32.67
C THR A 593 -0.26 -3.54 -33.72
N PHE A 594 0.68 -2.62 -33.50
CA PHE A 594 1.74 -2.32 -34.47
C PHE A 594 3.07 -3.02 -34.19
N LEU A 595 3.33 -3.42 -32.94
CA LEU A 595 4.63 -3.95 -32.50
C LEU A 595 4.60 -5.44 -32.12
N VAL A 596 3.42 -5.99 -31.88
CA VAL A 596 3.18 -7.38 -31.48
C VAL A 596 2.22 -8.01 -32.49
#